data_AF-A0A2E7NX75-F1
#
_entry.id   AF-A0A2E7NX75-F1
#
_cell.length_a   1.000
_cell.length_b   1.000
_cell.length_c   1.000
_cell.angle_alpha   90.00
_cell.angle_beta   90.00
_cell.angle_gamma   90.00
#
_symmetry.space_group_name_H-M   'P 1'
#
loop_
_entity.id
_entity.type
_entity.pdbx_description
1 polymer ?
#
loop_
_entity_poly.entity_id
_entity_poly.type
_entity_poly.pdbx_seq_one_letter_code
_entity_poly.pdbx_strand_id
1 'polypeptide(L)'
;MLRRWAAYHGLACVPLTESQRDRLDLLSELGGQATAHGMCKHTGSHNTAAMHTRMMTMVRLGAGEGQGEGTHGKPYRYCLTPVGHMMMVST
;
A
#
# COMPACT_ATOMS: atom_id res chain seq x y z
N MET A 1 12.10 -20.04 -4.16
CA MET A 1 11.00 -20.95 -3.72
C MET A 1 9.69 -20.20 -3.44
N LEU A 2 9.70 -18.99 -2.85
CA LEU A 2 8.50 -18.21 -2.52
C LEU A 2 7.55 -17.88 -3.70
N ARG A 3 8.09 -17.54 -4.88
CA ARG A 3 7.26 -17.26 -6.09
C ARG A 3 6.38 -18.45 -6.52
N ARG A 4 6.85 -19.69 -6.29
CA ARG A 4 6.08 -20.90 -6.61
C ARG A 4 4.96 -21.15 -5.59
N TRP A 5 5.17 -20.80 -4.32
CA TRP A 5 4.16 -20.98 -3.27
C TRP A 5 3.01 -19.98 -3.41
N ALA A 6 3.33 -18.70 -3.68
CA ALA A 6 2.33 -17.67 -3.95
C ALA A 6 1.47 -18.00 -5.19
N ALA A 7 2.11 -18.44 -6.28
CA ALA A 7 1.42 -18.90 -7.48
C ALA A 7 0.51 -20.12 -7.22
N TYR A 8 0.90 -21.04 -6.32
CA TYR A 8 0.13 -22.24 -5.98
C TYR A 8 -1.14 -21.95 -5.16
N HIS A 9 -1.16 -20.84 -4.41
CA HIS A 9 -2.30 -20.40 -3.61
C HIS A 9 -3.23 -19.40 -4.33
N GLY A 10 -3.06 -19.18 -5.65
CA GLY A 10 -3.84 -18.19 -6.39
C GLY A 10 -3.52 -16.73 -6.03
N LEU A 11 -2.52 -16.53 -5.15
CA LEU A 11 -1.93 -15.24 -4.82
C LEU A 11 -0.91 -14.93 -5.91
N ALA A 12 -1.39 -14.55 -7.09
CA ALA A 12 -0.50 -14.02 -8.12
C ALA A 12 0.29 -12.86 -7.50
N CYS A 13 1.58 -13.07 -7.19
CA CYS A 13 2.51 -11.97 -6.90
C CYS A 13 2.63 -11.18 -8.20
N VAL A 14 1.68 -10.29 -8.46
CA VAL A 14 1.75 -9.33 -9.56
C VAL A 14 3.05 -8.57 -9.36
N PRO A 15 3.99 -8.59 -10.33
CA PRO A 15 5.22 -7.84 -10.20
C PRO A 15 4.86 -6.37 -10.03
N LEU A 16 5.27 -5.81 -8.89
CA LEU A 16 5.04 -4.40 -8.60
C LEU A 16 5.96 -3.54 -9.48
N THR A 17 5.40 -2.45 -10.00
CA THR A 17 6.21 -1.37 -10.57
C THR A 17 7.04 -0.70 -9.48
N GLU A 18 8.12 -0.02 -9.85
CA GLU A 18 8.95 0.77 -8.91
C GLU A 18 8.09 1.72 -8.08
N SER A 19 7.21 2.49 -8.72
CA SER A 19 6.28 3.38 -8.03
C SER A 19 5.39 2.67 -6.99
N GLN A 20 5.00 1.41 -7.23
CA GLN A 20 4.17 0.63 -6.30
C GLN A 20 4.98 0.16 -5.10
N ARG A 21 6.27 -0.15 -5.30
CA ARG A 21 7.21 -0.46 -4.21
C ARG A 21 7.46 0.76 -3.33
N ASP A 22 7.76 1.92 -3.94
CA ASP A 22 7.97 3.17 -3.20
C ASP A 22 6.81 3.49 -2.26
N ARG A 23 5.58 3.11 -2.61
CA ARG A 23 4.39 3.30 -1.77
C ARG A 23 4.32 2.33 -0.60
N LEU A 24 4.76 1.09 -0.77
CA LEU A 24 4.86 0.13 0.33
C LEU A 24 6.00 0.53 1.28
N ASP A 25 7.13 0.99 0.72
CA ASP A 25 8.26 1.51 1.48
C ASP A 25 7.84 2.73 2.30
N LEU A 26 7.14 3.69 1.68
CA LEU A 26 6.58 4.85 2.38
C LEU A 26 5.63 4.46 3.52
N LEU A 27 4.75 3.48 3.31
CA LEU A 27 3.88 2.98 4.38
C LEU A 27 4.69 2.33 5.50
N SER A 28 5.73 1.57 5.17
CA SER A 28 6.60 0.92 6.14
C SER A 28 7.38 1.94 6.97
N GLU A 29 7.93 2.98 6.34
CA GLU A 29 8.61 4.11 7.00
C GLU A 29 7.68 4.84 7.99
N LEU A 30 6.39 4.92 7.66
CA LEU A 30 5.35 5.50 8.51
C LEU A 30 4.82 4.52 9.59
N GLY A 31 5.51 3.42 9.85
CA GLY A 31 5.14 2.44 10.87
C GLY A 31 4.03 1.48 10.42
N GLY A 32 3.91 1.25 9.11
CA GLY A 32 2.98 0.31 8.50
C GLY A 32 1.54 0.82 8.37
N GLN A 33 1.25 2.05 8.81
CA GLN A 33 -0.07 2.65 8.71
C GLN A 33 0.00 4.17 8.51
N ALA A 34 -0.77 4.70 7.55
CA ALA A 34 -0.87 6.15 7.36
C ALA A 34 -2.14 6.57 6.62
N THR A 35 -2.55 7.83 6.81
CA THR A 35 -3.56 8.45 5.95
C THR A 35 -2.90 9.00 4.69
N ALA A 36 -3.66 9.19 3.60
CA ALA A 36 -3.15 9.83 2.39
C ALA A 36 -2.57 11.22 2.68
N HIS A 37 -3.21 11.97 3.60
CA HIS A 37 -2.70 13.26 4.05
C HIS A 37 -1.35 13.13 4.78
N GLY A 38 -1.20 12.14 5.68
CA GLY A 38 0.06 11.86 6.37
C GLY A 38 1.19 11.51 5.41
N MET A 39 0.91 10.69 4.39
CA MET A 39 1.86 10.35 3.33
C MET A 39 2.26 11.57 2.49
N CYS A 40 1.29 12.41 2.13
CA CYS A 40 1.56 13.66 1.43
C CYS A 40 2.45 14.59 2.25
N LYS A 41 2.18 14.75 3.56
CA LYS A 41 3.00 15.55 4.47
C LYS A 41 4.43 15.00 4.56
N HIS A 42 4.60 13.68 4.63
CA HIS A 42 5.92 13.05 4.70
C HIS A 42 6.73 13.23 3.40
N THR A 43 6.07 13.09 2.24
CA THR A 43 6.71 13.18 0.92
C THR A 43 6.84 14.61 0.37
N GLY A 44 6.32 15.61 1.07
CA GLY A 44 6.21 16.99 0.56
C GLY A 44 5.21 17.16 -0.59
N SER A 45 4.34 16.18 -0.84
CA SER A 45 3.30 16.26 -1.85
C SER A 45 2.08 17.05 -1.35
N HIS A 46 1.44 17.81 -2.22
CA HIS A 46 0.21 18.56 -1.88
C HIS A 46 -1.06 17.88 -2.41
N ASN A 47 -0.94 16.79 -3.18
CA ASN A 47 -2.09 16.17 -3.83
C ASN A 47 -2.60 14.93 -3.09
N THR A 48 -3.39 15.19 -2.04
CA THR A 48 -3.98 14.13 -1.19
C THR A 48 -4.93 13.22 -1.97
N ALA A 49 -5.68 13.76 -2.94
CA ALA A 49 -6.59 12.97 -3.77
C ALA A 49 -5.84 11.98 -4.67
N ALA A 50 -4.75 12.42 -5.31
CA ALA A 50 -3.90 11.53 -6.09
C ALA A 50 -3.23 10.45 -5.23
N MET A 51 -2.78 10.81 -4.02
CA MET A 51 -2.23 9.84 -3.06
C MET A 51 -3.28 8.80 -2.65
N HIS A 52 -4.51 9.23 -2.34
CA HIS A 52 -5.63 8.34 -2.06
C HIS A 52 -5.87 7.34 -3.20
N THR A 53 -5.95 7.82 -4.44
CA THR A 53 -6.13 6.96 -5.63
C THR A 53 -5.01 5.93 -5.77
N ARG A 54 -3.76 6.36 -5.60
CA ARG A 54 -2.59 5.46 -5.67
C ARG A 54 -2.62 4.40 -4.57
N MET A 55 -3.03 4.76 -3.36
CA MET A 55 -3.16 3.81 -2.26
C MET A 55 -4.34 2.85 -2.44
N MET A 56 -5.44 3.31 -3.05
CA MET A 56 -6.53 2.41 -3.45
C MET A 56 -6.10 1.39 -4.49
N THR A 57 -5.14 1.72 -5.37
CA THR A 57 -4.51 0.71 -6.24
C THR A 57 -3.78 -0.35 -5.42
N MET A 58 -3.06 0.02 -4.36
CA MET A 58 -2.38 -0.95 -3.48
C MET A 58 -3.38 -1.84 -2.73
N VAL A 59 -4.53 -1.28 -2.33
CA VAL A 59 -5.63 -2.05 -1.74
C VAL A 59 -6.20 -3.07 -2.72
N ARG A 60 -6.43 -2.68 -3.98
CA ARG A 60 -6.91 -3.61 -5.03
C ARG A 60 -5.92 -4.72 -5.35
N LEU A 61 -4.63 -4.48 -5.14
CA LEU A 61 -3.57 -5.49 -5.30
C LEU A 61 -3.45 -6.40 -4.06
N GLY A 62 -4.22 -6.17 -3.00
CA GLY A 62 -4.12 -6.90 -1.73
C GLY A 62 -2.87 -6.57 -0.91
N ALA A 63 -2.06 -5.61 -1.35
CA ALA A 63 -0.82 -5.19 -0.69
C ALA A 63 -1.06 -4.17 0.43
N GLY A 64 -2.23 -3.53 0.45
CA GLY A 64 -2.68 -2.64 1.51
C GLY A 64 -4.14 -2.89 1.87
N GLU A 65 -4.56 -2.38 3.01
CA GLU A 65 -5.96 -2.37 3.46
C GLU A 65 -6.36 -0.95 3.83
N GLY A 66 -7.58 -0.54 3.47
CA GLY A 66 -8.17 0.72 3.91
C GLY A 66 -9.07 0.50 5.12
N GLN A 67 -8.75 1.13 6.24
CA GLN A 67 -9.56 1.11 7.46
C GLN A 67 -10.27 2.46 7.64
N GLY A 68 -11.55 2.41 8.01
CA GLY A 68 -12.40 3.59 8.25
C GLY A 68 -13.43 3.84 7.14
N GLU A 69 -14.13 4.97 7.26
CA GLU A 69 -15.27 5.31 6.39
C GLU A 69 -14.85 5.95 5.06
N GLY A 70 -13.66 6.54 4.98
CA GLY A 70 -13.19 7.20 3.76
C GLY A 70 -13.92 8.50 3.43
N THR A 71 -14.65 9.05 4.39
CA THR A 71 -15.46 10.26 4.22
C THR A 71 -14.71 11.49 4.71
N HIS A 72 -15.20 12.67 4.32
CA HIS A 72 -14.65 13.94 4.77
C HIS A 72 -14.78 14.04 6.31
N GLY A 73 -13.65 14.20 7.01
CA GLY A 73 -13.58 14.18 8.48
C GLY A 73 -13.26 12.80 9.10
N LYS A 74 -13.42 11.70 8.35
CA LYS A 74 -13.03 10.34 8.73
C LYS A 74 -12.29 9.64 7.59
N PRO A 75 -11.08 10.13 7.24
CA PRO A 75 -10.34 9.62 6.10
C PRO A 75 -9.92 8.16 6.30
N TYR A 76 -9.72 7.44 5.19
CA TYR A 76 -9.12 6.12 5.25
C TYR A 76 -7.73 6.18 5.89
N ARG A 77 -7.47 5.21 6.78
CA ARG A 77 -6.13 4.83 7.18
C ARG A 77 -5.72 3.62 6.37
N TYR A 78 -4.63 3.75 5.63
CA TYR A 78 -4.06 2.65 4.87
C TYR A 78 -3.07 1.89 5.74
N CYS A 79 -3.17 0.58 5.73
CA CYS A 79 -2.30 -0.33 6.48
C CYS A 79 -1.63 -1.31 5.52
N LEU A 80 -0.38 -1.67 5.80
CA LEU A 80 0.29 -2.78 5.12
C LEU A 80 -0.37 -4.11 5.49
N THR A 81 -0.63 -4.96 4.49
CA THR A 81 -1.08 -6.34 4.73
C THR A 81 0.13 -7.27 4.86
N PRO A 82 -0.06 -8.49 5.40
CA PRO A 82 0.98 -9.52 5.34
C PRO A 82 1.45 -9.81 3.91
N VAL A 83 0.55 -9.73 2.93
CA VAL A 83 0.89 -9.87 1.49
C VAL A 83 1.76 -8.71 1.02
N GLY A 84 1.42 -7.48 1.40
CA GLY A 84 2.25 -6.30 1.12
C GLY A 84 3.66 -6.43 1.68
N HIS A 85 3.80 -6.89 2.93
CA HIS A 85 5.10 -7.19 3.53
C HIS A 85 5.88 -8.25 2.76
N MET A 86 5.24 -9.35 2.37
CA MET A 86 5.90 -10.40 1.57
C MET A 86 6.34 -9.91 0.18
N MET A 87 5.58 -8.99 -0.43
CA MET A 87 5.93 -8.38 -1.72
C MET A 87 7.17 -7.48 -1.62
N MET A 88 7.44 -6.87 -0.47
CA MET A 88 8.66 -6.08 -0.24
C MET A 88 9.90 -6.96 -0.07
N VAL A 89 9.78 -8.14 0.54
CA VAL A 89 10.92 -9.03 0.87
C VAL A 89 11.31 -9.96 -0.29
N SER A 90 10.49 -10.10 -1.33
CA SER A 90 10.67 -11.10 -2.40
C SER A 90 11.57 -10.66 -3.58
N THR A 91 12.38 -9.62 -3.39
CA THR A 91 13.43 -9.15 -4.32
C THR A 91 14.80 -9.59 -3.88
#